data_AF-A0A438IHQ9-F1
#
_entry.id   AF-A0A438IHQ9-F1
#
_cell.length_a   1.000
_cell.length_b   1.000
_cell.length_c   1.000
_cell.angle_alpha   90.00
_cell.angle_beta   90.00
_cell.angle_gamma   90.00
#
_symmetry.space_group_name_H-M   'P 1'
#
loop_
_entity.id
_entity.type
_entity.pdbx_description
1 polymer ?
#
loop_
_entity_poly.entity_id
_entity_poly.type
_entity_poly.pdbx_seq_one_letter_code
_entity_poly.pdbx_strand_id
1 'polypeptide(L)'
;MERYHFFASSCRQFGFNCKSLSELKSDESEPDGALATVLKVLQRIHSMFFDPELGDDFSGRDVRQVVKRVRKEVLKGCKIVFSRVFPTRFQAENHHLWRMAEQLGATCATELDPSVTHVVSTDAGTEKSRWALQEKKFLVHPGWIEASNYFWQKQPEENFPVNQKKNQ
;
A
#
# COMPACT_ATOMS: atom_id res chain seq x y z
N MET A 1 -9.10 -3.89 -2.31
CA MET A 1 -8.68 -4.33 -3.65
C MET A 1 -9.84 -5.08 -4.31
N GLU A 2 -10.23 -4.73 -5.54
CA GLU A 2 -11.24 -5.52 -6.29
C GLU A 2 -10.68 -6.91 -6.62
N ARG A 3 -11.55 -7.93 -6.71
CA ARG A 3 -11.14 -9.31 -6.93
C ARG A 3 -10.68 -9.46 -8.39
N TYR A 4 -9.47 -9.99 -8.60
CA TYR A 4 -8.89 -10.15 -9.94
C TYR A 4 -9.64 -11.21 -10.74
N HIS A 5 -10.33 -10.79 -11.81
CA HIS A 5 -11.11 -11.65 -12.69
C HIS A 5 -10.61 -11.53 -14.13
N PHE A 6 -9.59 -12.33 -14.45
CA PHE A 6 -8.98 -12.31 -15.79
C PHE A 6 -9.88 -12.90 -16.87
N PHE A 7 -10.43 -14.09 -16.64
CA PHE A 7 -11.23 -14.82 -17.62
C PHE A 7 -12.72 -14.45 -17.56
N ALA A 8 -13.37 -14.39 -18.73
CA ALA A 8 -14.81 -14.17 -18.86
C ALA A 8 -15.65 -15.21 -18.10
N SER A 9 -15.18 -16.46 -18.03
CA SER A 9 -15.84 -17.53 -17.28
C SER A 9 -15.89 -17.22 -15.77
N SER A 10 -14.86 -16.56 -15.22
CA SER A 10 -14.82 -16.16 -13.82
C SER A 10 -15.86 -15.08 -13.51
N CYS A 11 -16.01 -14.06 -14.36
CA CYS A 11 -17.05 -13.03 -14.16
C CYS A 11 -18.45 -13.64 -14.11
N ARG A 12 -18.75 -14.59 -15.03
CA ARG A 12 -20.04 -15.29 -15.10
C ARG A 12 -20.32 -16.15 -13.87
N GLN A 13 -19.32 -16.88 -13.38
CA GLN A 13 -19.46 -17.74 -12.20
C GLN A 13 -19.81 -16.96 -10.93
N PHE A 14 -19.33 -15.72 -10.81
CA PHE A 14 -19.60 -14.84 -9.67
C PHE A 14 -20.72 -13.82 -9.92
N GLY A 15 -21.42 -13.90 -11.06
CA GLY A 15 -22.58 -13.05 -11.37
C GLY A 15 -22.24 -11.59 -11.71
N PHE A 16 -21.00 -11.29 -12.11
CA PHE A 16 -20.61 -9.95 -12.54
C PHE A 16 -21.02 -9.70 -14.01
N ASN A 17 -21.79 -8.64 -14.25
CA ASN A 17 -22.21 -8.20 -15.58
C ASN A 17 -21.19 -7.27 -16.29
N CYS A 18 -19.90 -7.38 -15.95
CA CYS A 18 -18.83 -6.60 -16.57
C CYS A 18 -17.97 -7.46 -17.53
N LYS A 19 -17.35 -6.82 -18.52
CA LYS A 19 -16.34 -7.47 -19.38
C LYS A 19 -15.13 -7.84 -18.52
N SER A 20 -14.56 -9.02 -18.75
CA SER A 20 -13.36 -9.49 -18.04
C SER A 20 -12.10 -8.73 -18.46
N LEU A 21 -11.04 -8.81 -17.64
CA LEU A 21 -9.77 -8.14 -17.97
C LEU A 21 -9.18 -8.63 -19.29
N SER A 22 -9.34 -9.93 -19.60
CA SER A 22 -8.91 -10.52 -20.88
C SER A 22 -9.67 -9.96 -22.09
N GLU A 23 -10.98 -9.70 -21.95
CA GLU A 23 -11.80 -9.11 -23.01
C GLU A 23 -11.51 -7.62 -23.20
N LEU A 24 -11.13 -6.93 -22.12
CA LEU A 24 -10.73 -5.53 -22.12
C LEU A 24 -9.27 -5.31 -22.50
N LYS A 25 -8.43 -6.37 -22.44
CA LYS A 25 -6.97 -6.31 -22.62
C LYS A 25 -6.32 -5.21 -21.78
N SER A 26 -6.73 -5.16 -20.51
CA SER A 26 -6.38 -4.07 -19.58
C SER A 26 -5.80 -4.58 -18.26
N ASP A 27 -5.47 -5.88 -18.19
CA ASP A 27 -4.84 -6.48 -17.03
C ASP A 27 -3.43 -5.96 -16.79
N GLU A 28 -2.69 -5.68 -17.86
CA GLU A 28 -1.30 -5.23 -17.81
C GLU A 28 -1.03 -4.04 -18.72
N SER A 29 0.00 -3.30 -18.36
CA SER A 29 0.50 -2.12 -19.07
C SER A 29 2.02 -2.25 -19.19
N GLU A 30 2.57 -2.04 -20.39
CA GLU A 30 4.02 -2.10 -20.61
C GLU A 30 4.81 -1.11 -19.74
N PRO A 31 4.42 0.18 -19.60
CA PRO A 31 5.16 1.12 -18.76
C PRO A 31 4.90 0.93 -17.26
N ASP A 32 3.64 0.68 -16.88
CA ASP A 32 3.15 0.89 -15.50
C ASP A 32 2.33 -0.29 -14.96
N GLY A 33 2.32 -1.43 -15.65
CA GLY A 33 1.66 -2.65 -15.21
C GLY A 33 2.32 -3.27 -13.97
N ALA A 34 1.66 -4.26 -13.38
CA ALA A 34 2.19 -4.96 -12.22
C ALA A 34 3.48 -5.71 -12.58
N LEU A 35 3.53 -6.33 -13.77
CA LEU A 35 4.73 -7.03 -14.25
C LEU A 35 5.91 -6.08 -14.52
N ALA A 36 5.66 -4.96 -15.19
CA ALA A 36 6.67 -3.94 -15.44
C ALA A 36 7.25 -3.39 -14.13
N THR A 37 6.38 -3.17 -13.15
CA THR A 37 6.76 -2.71 -11.80
C THR A 37 7.61 -3.74 -11.06
N VAL A 38 7.19 -5.01 -11.05
CA VAL A 38 7.96 -6.10 -10.43
C VAL A 38 9.34 -6.26 -11.08
N LEU A 39 9.43 -6.17 -12.41
CA LEU A 39 10.71 -6.24 -13.12
C LEU A 39 11.67 -5.11 -12.69
N LYS A 40 11.19 -3.86 -12.64
CA LYS A 40 11.99 -2.71 -12.18
C LYS A 40 12.53 -2.93 -10.76
N VAL A 41 11.69 -3.45 -9.86
CA VAL A 41 12.08 -3.78 -8.48
C VAL A 41 13.12 -4.88 -8.42
N LEU A 42 12.94 -5.96 -9.19
CA LEU A 42 13.89 -7.08 -9.24
C LEU A 42 15.26 -6.65 -9.78
N GLN A 43 15.28 -5.86 -10.86
CA GLN A 43 16.52 -5.29 -11.41
C GLN A 43 17.23 -4.42 -10.38
N ARG A 44 16.48 -3.59 -9.65
CA ARG A 44 17.03 -2.75 -8.58
C ARG A 44 17.64 -3.58 -7.45
N ILE A 45 16.93 -4.61 -6.98
CA ILE A 45 17.44 -5.53 -5.94
C ILE A 45 18.71 -6.23 -6.42
N HIS A 46 18.73 -6.69 -7.67
CA HIS A 46 19.90 -7.32 -8.28
C HIS A 46 21.10 -6.38 -8.27
N SER A 47 20.96 -5.15 -8.77
CA SER A 47 22.04 -4.16 -8.78
C SER A 47 22.55 -3.84 -7.37
N MET A 48 21.66 -3.76 -6.38
CA MET A 48 22.04 -3.50 -4.98
C MET A 48 22.70 -4.70 -4.29
N PHE A 49 22.41 -5.93 -4.74
CA PHE A 49 22.99 -7.15 -4.16
C PHE A 49 24.35 -7.47 -4.78
N PHE A 50 24.49 -7.29 -6.10
CA PHE A 50 25.72 -7.51 -6.87
C PHE A 50 26.52 -6.22 -7.09
N ASP A 51 26.36 -5.23 -6.22
CA ASP A 51 27.12 -3.99 -6.29
C ASP A 51 28.63 -4.29 -6.25
N PRO A 52 29.41 -3.92 -7.29
CA PRO A 52 30.85 -4.17 -7.34
C PRO A 52 31.63 -3.46 -6.24
N GLU A 53 31.13 -2.35 -5.69
CA GLU A 53 31.81 -1.61 -4.62
C GLU A 53 31.85 -2.39 -3.30
N LEU A 54 30.98 -3.38 -3.14
CA LEU A 54 30.93 -4.25 -1.97
C LEU A 54 31.93 -5.43 -2.05
N GLY A 55 32.67 -5.57 -3.17
CA GLY A 55 33.62 -6.66 -3.44
C GLY A 55 32.98 -7.96 -3.95
N ASP A 56 33.73 -9.06 -3.93
CA ASP A 56 33.25 -10.39 -4.40
C ASP A 56 32.90 -11.36 -3.27
N ASP A 57 32.93 -10.91 -2.01
CA ASP A 57 32.49 -11.72 -0.87
C ASP A 57 30.97 -11.64 -0.66
N PHE A 58 30.30 -12.77 -0.89
CA PHE A 58 28.86 -12.93 -0.73
C PHE A 58 28.47 -13.57 0.60
N SER A 59 29.42 -14.04 1.42
CA SER A 59 29.13 -14.80 2.64
C SER A 59 28.30 -14.01 3.67
N GLY A 60 28.43 -12.68 3.67
CA GLY A 60 27.63 -11.76 4.50
C GLY A 60 26.42 -11.13 3.81
N ARG A 61 26.17 -11.42 2.52
CA ARG A 61 25.10 -10.77 1.76
C ARG A 61 23.82 -11.58 1.80
N ASP A 62 22.79 -11.02 2.44
CA ASP A 62 21.45 -11.60 2.48
C ASP A 62 20.49 -10.78 1.62
N VAL A 63 20.04 -11.36 0.50
CA VAL A 63 19.07 -10.74 -0.42
C VAL A 63 17.79 -10.32 0.31
N ARG A 64 17.38 -11.03 1.37
CA ARG A 64 16.20 -10.69 2.18
C ARG A 64 16.36 -9.32 2.85
N GLN A 65 17.58 -8.94 3.23
CA GLN A 65 17.86 -7.62 3.80
C GLN A 65 17.82 -6.53 2.72
N VAL A 66 18.32 -6.81 1.51
CA VAL A 66 18.21 -5.90 0.37
C VAL A 66 16.75 -5.65 0.00
N VAL A 67 15.95 -6.72 -0.09
CA VAL A 67 14.51 -6.65 -0.36
C VAL A 67 13.79 -5.83 0.72
N LYS A 68 14.09 -6.07 2.01
CA LYS A 68 13.54 -5.27 3.11
C LYS A 68 13.90 -3.80 3.01
N ARG A 69 15.15 -3.47 2.62
CA ARG A 69 15.60 -2.09 2.42
C ARG A 69 14.81 -1.41 1.31
N VAL A 70 14.65 -2.07 0.16
CA VAL A 70 13.86 -1.55 -0.96
C VAL A 70 12.39 -1.35 -0.55
N ARG A 71 11.78 -2.30 0.18
CA ARG A 71 10.41 -2.13 0.69
C ARG A 71 10.26 -0.93 1.61
N LYS A 72 11.21 -0.71 2.52
CA LYS A 72 11.18 0.40 3.48
C LYS A 72 11.25 1.78 2.85
N GLU A 73 11.58 1.88 1.56
CA GLU A 73 11.60 3.17 0.88
C GLU A 73 10.23 3.59 0.35
N VAL A 74 9.28 2.66 0.24
CA VAL A 74 7.97 2.89 -0.39
C VAL A 74 7.18 3.97 0.35
N LEU A 75 7.06 3.87 1.68
CA LEU A 75 6.35 4.83 2.53
C LEU A 75 7.30 5.56 3.49
N LYS A 76 8.59 5.65 3.14
CA LYS A 76 9.59 6.36 3.95
C LYS A 76 9.15 7.81 4.19
N GLY A 77 9.21 8.25 5.44
CA GLY A 77 8.79 9.60 5.85
C GLY A 77 7.27 9.77 6.03
N CYS A 78 6.47 8.73 5.81
CA CYS A 78 5.05 8.75 6.15
C CYS A 78 4.86 8.40 7.62
N LYS A 79 4.12 9.24 8.36
CA LYS A 79 3.64 8.94 9.70
C LYS A 79 2.14 8.73 9.66
N ILE A 80 1.71 7.51 9.99
CA ILE A 80 0.36 7.00 9.75
C ILE A 80 -0.36 6.76 11.08
N VAL A 81 -1.60 7.25 11.16
CA VAL A 81 -2.52 6.92 12.25
C VAL A 81 -3.76 6.25 11.70
N PHE A 82 -4.20 5.16 12.34
CA PHE A 82 -5.39 4.43 11.95
C PHE A 82 -6.63 4.89 12.73
N SER A 83 -7.78 4.88 12.05
CA SER A 83 -9.09 5.26 12.58
C SER A 83 -10.16 4.29 12.10
N ARG A 84 -10.85 3.58 13.01
CA ARG A 84 -11.90 2.59 12.70
C ARG A 84 -11.49 1.49 11.70
N VAL A 85 -10.20 1.22 11.57
CA VAL A 85 -9.68 0.12 10.73
C VAL A 85 -9.68 -1.21 11.48
N PHE A 86 -9.51 -1.19 12.80
CA PHE A 86 -9.55 -2.36 13.67
C PHE A 86 -10.22 -2.02 15.02
N PRO A 87 -10.71 -3.02 15.78
CA PRO A 87 -11.41 -2.79 17.03
C PRO A 87 -10.55 -2.07 18.08
N THR A 88 -11.15 -1.19 18.88
CA THR A 88 -10.44 -0.36 19.87
C THR A 88 -9.72 -1.18 20.96
N ARG A 89 -10.20 -2.38 21.27
CA ARG A 89 -9.60 -3.27 22.28
C ARG A 89 -8.51 -4.20 21.72
N PHE A 90 -8.15 -4.02 20.44
CA PHE A 90 -7.13 -4.82 19.77
C PHE A 90 -5.77 -4.12 19.82
N GLN A 91 -4.69 -4.88 20.00
CA GLN A 91 -3.33 -4.34 19.88
C GLN A 91 -3.07 -3.96 18.42
N ALA A 92 -3.04 -2.66 18.14
CA ALA A 92 -2.94 -2.09 16.80
C ALA A 92 -1.74 -2.63 16.00
N GLU A 93 -0.63 -2.83 16.68
CA GLU A 93 0.66 -3.30 16.16
C GLU A 93 0.57 -4.74 15.62
N ASN A 94 -0.38 -5.52 16.12
CA ASN A 94 -0.64 -6.87 15.63
C ASN A 94 -1.49 -6.90 14.36
N HIS A 95 -2.07 -5.78 13.96
CA HIS A 95 -2.94 -5.72 12.79
C HIS A 95 -2.11 -5.84 11.50
N HIS A 96 -2.60 -6.61 10.53
CA HIS A 96 -1.85 -6.86 9.30
C HIS A 96 -1.53 -5.56 8.53
N LEU A 97 -2.46 -4.59 8.47
CA LEU A 97 -2.22 -3.29 7.85
C LEU A 97 -1.17 -2.45 8.58
N TRP A 98 -1.10 -2.53 9.91
CA TRP A 98 -0.08 -1.83 10.68
C TRP A 98 1.31 -2.37 10.32
N ARG A 99 1.48 -3.69 10.42
CA ARG A 99 2.75 -4.35 10.06
C ARG A 99 3.13 -4.10 8.60
N MET A 100 2.15 -4.10 7.70
CA MET A 100 2.37 -3.81 6.28
C MET A 100 2.90 -2.38 6.09
N ALA A 101 2.29 -1.39 6.74
CA ALA A 101 2.74 0.00 6.68
C ALA A 101 4.18 0.16 7.19
N GLU A 102 4.52 -0.46 8.32
CA GLU A 102 5.89 -0.44 8.87
C GLU A 102 6.91 -1.17 7.97
N GLN A 103 6.52 -2.29 7.35
CA GLN A 103 7.35 -3.00 6.38
C GLN A 103 7.64 -2.17 5.14
N LEU A 104 6.71 -1.29 4.75
CA LEU A 104 6.90 -0.30 3.70
C LEU A 104 7.69 0.93 4.16
N GLY A 105 8.07 1.00 5.44
CA GLY A 105 8.90 2.07 6.01
C GLY A 105 8.14 3.29 6.53
N ALA A 106 6.82 3.19 6.68
CA ALA A 106 6.06 4.18 7.43
C ALA A 106 6.32 4.06 8.94
N THR A 107 6.11 5.14 9.67
CA THR A 107 6.04 5.14 11.13
C THR A 107 4.57 5.14 11.54
N CYS A 108 4.13 4.10 12.23
CA CYS A 108 2.75 4.05 12.72
C CYS A 108 2.65 4.62 14.14
N ALA A 109 1.58 5.35 14.40
CA ALA A 109 1.29 5.94 15.71
C ALA A 109 -0.17 5.71 16.08
N THR A 110 -0.45 5.61 17.38
CA THR A 110 -1.79 5.48 17.93
C THR A 110 -2.47 6.83 18.11
N GLU A 111 -1.69 7.83 18.50
CA GLU A 111 -2.12 9.20 18.79
C GLU A 111 -1.79 10.17 17.65
N LEU A 112 -2.55 11.26 17.59
CA LEU A 112 -2.34 12.33 16.63
C LEU A 112 -1.34 13.34 17.18
N ASP A 113 -0.44 13.80 16.32
CA ASP A 113 0.45 14.92 16.59
C ASP A 113 0.78 15.65 15.27
N PRO A 114 1.37 16.86 15.32
CA PRO A 114 1.63 17.65 14.12
C PRO A 114 2.52 16.97 13.06
N SER A 115 3.34 15.98 13.44
CA SER A 115 4.19 15.22 12.51
C SER A 115 3.45 14.13 11.74
N VAL A 116 2.21 13.80 12.13
CA VAL A 116 1.35 12.88 11.37
C VAL A 116 1.11 13.44 9.96
N THR A 117 1.31 12.59 8.96
CA THR A 117 1.11 12.95 7.55
C THR A 117 -0.15 12.32 6.96
N HIS A 118 -0.55 11.14 7.45
CA HIS A 118 -1.70 10.39 6.93
C HIS A 118 -2.59 9.87 8.05
N VAL A 119 -3.89 10.01 7.88
CA VAL A 119 -4.91 9.29 8.63
C VAL A 119 -5.56 8.26 7.71
N VAL A 120 -5.44 7.00 8.10
CA VAL A 120 -6.02 5.87 7.36
C VAL A 120 -7.34 5.50 8.03
N SER A 121 -8.45 5.67 7.31
CA SER A 121 -9.80 5.46 7.86
C SER A 121 -10.75 4.86 6.83
N THR A 122 -11.75 4.13 7.31
CA THR A 122 -12.91 3.69 6.52
C THR A 122 -14.09 4.64 6.66
N ASP A 123 -13.98 5.64 7.54
CA ASP A 123 -15.03 6.58 7.89
C ASP A 123 -14.47 8.00 8.05
N ALA A 124 -15.01 8.94 7.29
CA ALA A 124 -14.62 10.35 7.33
C ALA A 124 -15.21 11.12 8.54
N GLY A 125 -16.21 10.57 9.24
CA GLY A 125 -16.89 11.23 10.36
C GLY A 125 -16.16 11.12 11.70
N THR A 126 -15.09 10.33 11.80
CA THR A 126 -14.34 10.16 13.05
C THR A 126 -13.60 11.44 13.44
N GLU A 127 -13.29 11.59 14.72
CA GLU A 127 -12.47 12.71 15.20
C GLU A 127 -11.13 12.80 14.48
N LYS A 128 -10.44 11.67 14.30
CA LYS A 128 -9.15 11.64 13.61
C LYS A 128 -9.25 12.02 12.13
N SER A 129 -10.32 11.58 11.45
CA SER A 129 -10.56 11.96 10.06
C SER A 129 -10.86 13.46 9.92
N ARG A 130 -11.68 14.01 10.82
CA ARG A 130 -11.97 15.46 10.85
C ARG A 130 -10.72 16.29 11.14
N TRP A 131 -9.87 15.83 12.07
CA TRP A 131 -8.58 16.46 12.35
C TRP A 131 -7.68 16.49 11.11
N ALA A 132 -7.58 15.39 10.37
CA ALA A 132 -6.76 15.36 9.15
C ALA A 132 -7.23 16.38 8.12
N LEU A 133 -8.55 16.52 7.92
CA LEU A 133 -9.10 17.51 7.01
C LEU A 133 -8.83 18.95 7.48
N GLN A 134 -8.96 19.22 8.78
CA GLN A 134 -8.69 20.53 9.37
C GLN A 134 -7.21 20.94 9.24
N GLU A 135 -6.30 20.00 9.53
CA GLU A 135 -4.84 20.20 9.48
C GLU A 135 -4.26 19.99 8.07
N LYS A 136 -5.11 19.83 7.04
CA LYS A 136 -4.72 19.58 5.65
C LYS A 136 -3.74 18.41 5.49
N LYS A 137 -3.94 17.36 6.29
CA LYS A 137 -3.23 16.07 6.19
C LYS A 137 -4.01 15.12 5.27
N PHE A 138 -3.35 14.07 4.80
CA PHE A 138 -3.98 13.11 3.90
C PHE A 138 -4.95 12.21 4.67
N LEU A 139 -6.22 12.20 4.26
CA LEU A 139 -7.23 11.24 4.72
C LEU A 139 -7.44 10.19 3.63
N VAL A 140 -6.98 8.97 3.87
CA VAL A 140 -6.96 7.90 2.85
C VAL A 140 -7.62 6.62 3.33
N HIS A 141 -8.19 5.87 2.38
CA HIS A 141 -8.75 4.54 2.62
C HIS A 141 -7.62 3.52 2.84
N PRO A 142 -7.81 2.46 3.67
CA PRO A 142 -6.82 1.38 3.84
C PRO A 142 -6.25 0.78 2.55
N GLY A 143 -7.05 0.80 1.48
CA GLY A 143 -6.64 0.36 0.14
C GLY A 143 -5.39 1.08 -0.40
N TRP A 144 -5.08 2.28 0.09
CA TRP A 144 -3.86 3.01 -0.27
C TRP A 144 -2.59 2.27 0.17
N ILE A 145 -2.58 1.72 1.39
CA ILE A 145 -1.46 0.92 1.90
C ILE A 145 -1.37 -0.40 1.10
N GLU A 146 -2.52 -1.05 0.86
CA GLU A 146 -2.58 -2.30 0.11
C GLU A 146 -2.03 -2.14 -1.30
N ALA A 147 -2.46 -1.10 -2.01
CA ALA A 147 -2.00 -0.79 -3.35
C ALA A 147 -0.52 -0.38 -3.35
N SER A 148 -0.07 0.42 -2.37
CA SER A 148 1.35 0.76 -2.24
C SER A 148 2.24 -0.46 -1.99
N ASN A 149 1.74 -1.43 -1.22
CA ASN A 149 2.40 -2.72 -1.04
C ASN A 149 2.42 -3.56 -2.32
N TYR A 150 1.32 -3.58 -3.07
CA TYR A 150 1.21 -4.37 -4.29
C TYR A 150 2.12 -3.85 -5.41
N PHE A 151 2.13 -2.53 -5.62
CA PHE A 151 2.92 -1.87 -6.66
C PHE A 151 4.32 -1.46 -6.19
N TRP A 152 4.73 -1.76 -4.95
CA TRP A 152 6.06 -1.40 -4.44
C TRP A 152 6.43 0.09 -4.64
N GLN A 153 5.42 0.95 -4.59
CA GLN A 153 5.52 2.38 -4.85
C GLN A 153 4.45 3.11 -4.08
N LYS A 154 4.79 4.28 -3.53
CA LYS A 154 3.81 5.17 -2.90
C LYS A 154 2.72 5.53 -3.91
N GLN A 155 1.50 5.10 -3.65
CA GLN A 155 0.38 5.44 -4.52
C GLN A 155 -0.10 6.87 -4.27
N PRO A 156 -0.65 7.54 -5.30
CA PRO A 156 -1.29 8.84 -5.12
C PRO A 156 -2.44 8.73 -4.13
N GLU A 157 -2.42 9.55 -3.09
CA GLU A 157 -3.40 9.55 -2.00
C GLU A 157 -4.82 9.86 -2.51
N GLU A 158 -4.91 10.70 -3.54
CA GLU A 158 -6.15 11.15 -4.22
C GLU A 158 -6.96 9.99 -4.81
N ASN A 159 -6.30 8.89 -5.17
CA ASN A 159 -6.95 7.70 -5.73
C ASN A 159 -7.66 6.86 -4.65
N PHE A 160 -7.47 7.18 -3.37
CA PHE A 160 -8.01 6.41 -2.25
C PHE A 160 -8.80 7.29 -1.27
N PRO A 161 -9.81 8.03 -1.72
CA PRO A 161 -10.59 8.89 -0.85
C PRO A 161 -11.42 8.08 0.14
N VAL A 162 -11.67 8.65 1.32
CA VAL A 162 -12.59 8.08 2.31
C VAL A 162 -13.98 8.66 2.07
N ASN A 163 -14.89 7.83 1.54
CA ASN A 163 -16.26 8.26 1.29
C ASN A 163 -17.00 8.58 2.60
N GLN A 164 -17.70 9.71 2.64
CA GLN A 164 -18.69 9.97 3.67
C GLN A 164 -19.86 9.01 3.45
N LYS A 165 -20.12 8.11 4.40
CA LYS A 165 -21.42 7.41 4.41
C LYS A 165 -22.49 8.49 4.62
N LYS A 166 -23.23 8.84 3.56
CA LYS A 166 -24.52 9.52 3.73
C LYS A 166 -25.39 8.56 4.53
N ASN A 167 -25.81 8.97 5.72
CA ASN A 167 -26.78 8.22 6.50
C ASN A 167 -28.01 7.93 5.61
N GLN A 168 -28.25 6.65 5.32
CA GLN A 168 -29.55 6.17 4.85
C GLN A 168 -30.48 6.08 6.06
#